data_AF-A0A921LGT9-F1
#
_entry.id   AF-A0A921LGT9-F1
#
_cell.length_a   1.000
_cell.length_b   1.000
_cell.length_c   1.000
_cell.angle_alpha   90.00
_cell.angle_beta   90.00
_cell.angle_gamma   90.00
#
_symmetry.space_group_name_H-M   'P 1'
#
loop_
_entity.id
_entity.type
_entity.pdbx_description
1 polymer ?
#
loop_
_entity_poly.entity_id
_entity_poly.type
_entity_poly.pdbx_seq_one_letter_code
_entity_poly.pdbx_strand_id
1 'polypeptide(L)'
;MMKQRISIFLLFTILLSANGYAQKGIMRLTQQTLMHEVRETPSPLDGQHITVNPPRFMWPDKFPHLGAVLDGVEEEDYKPEVTYRIRIARDPEFKSEVITAERKWAFFNPFKLFEKGKWYWQYAYVDKDGKEEWSPVSHFYIDEHIRTFNPPSLQEVLAKLPKTHPRILLDAEDWDNIIERNKNNPEAQAYIRKADKCLNHPLKHLEEEIDTTQVVKLTNIVQYRSALIRESRKIVDREEANIEA
;
A
#
# COMPACT_ATOMS: atom_id res chain seq x y z
N MET A 1 29.39 29.27 65.43
CA MET A 1 29.18 27.85 65.04
C MET A 1 27.74 27.49 64.64
N MET A 2 26.69 28.02 65.29
CA MET A 2 25.29 27.63 64.99
C MET A 2 24.76 28.14 63.64
N LYS A 3 25.08 29.38 63.25
CA LYS A 3 24.65 29.98 61.96
C LYS A 3 25.25 29.25 60.73
N GLN A 4 26.51 28.83 60.81
CA GLN A 4 27.19 28.09 59.74
C GLN A 4 26.59 26.69 59.51
N ARG A 5 26.16 26.02 60.59
CA ARG A 5 25.49 24.70 60.50
C ARG A 5 24.10 24.79 59.87
N ILE A 6 23.36 25.87 60.15
CA ILE A 6 22.04 26.12 59.54
C ILE A 6 22.18 26.41 58.03
N SER A 7 23.16 27.22 57.63
CA SER A 7 23.41 27.51 56.22
C SER A 7 23.83 26.27 55.42
N ILE A 8 24.63 25.37 56.00
CA ILE A 8 25.02 24.11 55.36
C ILE A 8 23.81 23.16 55.22
N PHE A 9 22.95 23.09 56.25
CA PHE A 9 21.74 22.28 56.20
C PHE A 9 20.74 22.78 55.14
N LEU A 10 20.59 24.10 55.00
CA LEU A 10 19.77 24.74 53.96
C LEU A 10 20.33 24.53 52.55
N LEU A 11 21.65 24.56 52.39
CA LEU A 11 22.28 24.27 51.09
C LEU A 11 22.06 22.80 50.69
N PHE A 12 22.12 21.87 51.66
CA PHE A 12 21.90 20.45 51.43
C PHE A 12 20.45 20.14 51.03
N THR A 13 19.46 20.78 51.64
CA THR A 13 18.04 20.60 51.26
C THR A 13 17.70 21.18 49.88
N ILE A 14 18.34 22.27 49.47
CA ILE A 14 18.23 22.83 48.11
C ILE A 14 18.88 21.90 47.08
N LEU A 15 20.03 21.28 47.41
CA LEU A 15 20.70 20.31 46.53
C LEU A 15 19.96 18.97 46.45
N LEU A 16 19.28 18.52 47.52
CA LEU A 16 18.47 17.30 47.52
C LEU A 16 17.16 17.43 46.71
N SER A 17 16.59 18.63 46.63
CA SER A 17 15.42 18.92 45.77
C SER A 17 15.78 19.13 44.29
N ALA A 18 17.08 19.24 43.97
CA ALA A 18 17.58 19.33 42.59
C ALA A 18 17.82 17.96 41.91
N ASN A 19 17.57 16.84 42.61
CA ASN A 19 17.66 15.51 42.01
C ASN A 19 16.46 15.24 41.10
N GLY A 20 16.68 15.37 39.78
CA GLY A 20 15.99 14.50 38.82
C GLY A 20 15.18 15.15 37.68
N TYR A 21 15.49 16.37 37.22
CA TYR A 21 14.89 16.90 35.97
C TYR A 21 15.66 16.51 34.69
N ALA A 22 16.55 15.53 34.74
CA ALA A 22 17.46 15.18 33.64
C ALA A 22 16.93 14.13 32.64
N GLN A 23 15.62 13.85 32.61
CA GLN A 23 15.03 12.82 31.73
C GLN A 23 14.01 13.37 30.72
N LYS A 24 14.13 14.64 30.30
CA LYS A 24 13.26 15.23 29.26
C LYS A 24 13.72 14.98 27.82
N GLY A 25 14.91 14.39 27.60
CA GLY A 25 15.48 14.14 26.28
C GLY A 25 15.44 12.69 25.78
N ILE A 26 14.99 11.74 26.61
CA ILE A 26 14.95 10.31 26.24
C ILE A 26 13.50 9.90 26.01
N MET A 27 13.13 9.71 24.75
CA MET A 27 11.84 9.13 24.37
C MET A 27 11.87 7.62 24.63
N ARG A 28 10.96 7.12 25.47
CA ARG A 28 10.75 5.69 25.69
C ARG A 28 9.47 5.27 25.00
N LEU A 29 9.58 4.33 24.07
CA LEU A 29 8.43 3.73 23.39
C LEU A 29 7.81 2.70 24.33
N THR A 30 6.48 2.73 24.44
CA THR A 30 5.69 1.81 25.28
C THR A 30 4.68 1.00 24.47
N GLN A 31 4.56 1.31 23.18
CA GLN A 31 3.70 0.62 22.25
C GLN A 31 4.21 -0.81 22.02
N GLN A 32 3.28 -1.77 21.94
CA GLN A 32 3.61 -3.17 21.65
C GLN A 32 4.19 -3.34 20.23
N THR A 33 3.70 -2.54 19.28
CA THR A 33 4.21 -2.47 17.91
C THR A 33 4.21 -1.04 17.40
N LEU A 34 5.05 -0.78 16.40
CA LEU A 34 5.10 0.49 15.68
C LEU A 34 4.40 0.41 14.31
N MET A 35 4.20 -0.81 13.80
CA MET A 35 3.56 -1.10 12.52
C MET A 35 2.60 -2.27 12.69
N HIS A 36 1.51 -2.26 11.95
CA HIS A 36 0.48 -3.29 12.05
C HIS A 36 0.44 -4.06 10.74
N GLU A 37 0.34 -5.39 10.82
CA GLU A 37 0.14 -6.28 9.66
C GLU A 37 -1.14 -5.90 8.91
N VAL A 38 -2.20 -5.59 9.67
CA VAL A 38 -3.46 -5.06 9.16
C VAL A 38 -3.66 -3.64 9.71
N ARG A 39 -4.08 -2.70 8.88
CA ARG A 39 -4.19 -1.28 9.26
C ARG A 39 -5.14 -1.07 10.45
N GLU A 40 -4.64 -0.43 11.51
CA GLU A 40 -5.43 -0.04 12.69
C GLU A 40 -5.68 1.47 12.83
N THR A 41 -4.92 2.30 12.12
CA THR A 41 -5.04 3.77 12.20
C THR A 41 -5.29 4.41 10.83
N PRO A 42 -6.05 5.53 10.81
CA PRO A 42 -6.29 6.26 9.58
C PRO A 42 -5.04 7.01 9.12
N SER A 43 -5.04 7.44 7.86
CA SER A 43 -4.02 8.31 7.29
C SER A 43 -4.72 9.30 6.36
N PRO A 44 -4.48 10.62 6.48
CA PRO A 44 -3.63 11.28 7.49
C PRO A 44 -4.10 11.05 8.93
N LEU A 45 -3.16 10.98 9.87
CA LEU A 45 -3.47 10.89 11.31
C LEU A 45 -4.11 12.20 11.80
N ASP A 46 -4.85 12.14 12.90
CA ASP A 46 -5.41 13.33 13.52
C ASP A 46 -4.30 14.31 13.95
N GLY A 47 -4.46 15.57 13.55
CA GLY A 47 -3.48 16.64 13.76
C GLY A 47 -2.24 16.57 12.86
N GLN A 48 -2.19 15.66 11.89
CA GLN A 48 -0.99 15.48 11.05
C GLN A 48 -0.76 16.69 10.12
N HIS A 49 0.47 17.19 10.09
CA HIS A 49 0.97 18.00 8.98
C HIS A 49 1.36 17.07 7.83
N ILE A 50 0.60 17.09 6.74
CA ILE A 50 0.82 16.16 5.63
C ILE A 50 2.07 16.54 4.83
N THR A 51 2.76 15.55 4.28
CA THR A 51 4.02 15.75 3.53
C THR A 51 3.82 15.85 2.02
N VAL A 52 2.62 15.54 1.52
CA VAL A 52 2.29 15.59 0.09
C VAL A 52 0.85 16.04 -0.14
N ASN A 53 0.63 16.94 -1.10
CA ASN A 53 -0.69 17.42 -1.54
C ASN A 53 -1.03 16.87 -2.95
N PRO A 54 -2.19 16.22 -3.16
CA PRO A 54 -3.22 15.90 -2.18
C PRO A 54 -2.82 14.80 -1.18
N PRO A 55 -3.43 14.78 0.02
CA PRO A 55 -3.31 13.66 0.94
C PRO A 55 -3.87 12.37 0.33
N ARG A 56 -3.31 11.23 0.74
CA ARG A 56 -3.79 9.88 0.42
C ARG A 56 -4.60 9.41 1.62
N PHE A 57 -5.93 9.39 1.48
CA PHE A 57 -6.81 8.98 2.58
C PHE A 57 -6.87 7.47 2.64
N MET A 58 -6.63 6.91 3.82
CA MET A 58 -6.69 5.48 4.10
C MET A 58 -7.26 5.29 5.51
N TRP A 59 -8.03 4.24 5.72
CA TRP A 59 -8.59 3.92 7.04
C TRP A 59 -8.66 2.41 7.25
N PRO A 60 -8.76 1.94 8.50
CA PRO A 60 -8.99 0.52 8.79
C PRO A 60 -10.27 0.02 8.10
N ASP A 61 -10.23 -1.20 7.56
CA ASP A 61 -11.44 -1.87 7.12
C ASP A 61 -12.39 -2.10 8.32
N LYS A 62 -13.71 -2.04 8.09
CA LYS A 62 -14.74 -2.42 9.08
C LYS A 62 -14.57 -3.85 9.55
N PHE A 63 -14.16 -4.72 8.64
CA PHE A 63 -13.77 -6.10 8.88
C PHE A 63 -12.28 -6.23 8.53
N PRO A 64 -11.36 -5.88 9.45
CA PRO A 64 -9.93 -6.03 9.24
C PRO A 64 -9.61 -7.46 8.81
N HIS A 65 -8.79 -7.60 7.77
CA HIS A 65 -8.63 -8.88 7.07
C HIS A 65 -7.16 -9.08 6.73
N LEU A 66 -6.55 -10.13 7.31
CA LEU A 66 -5.17 -10.52 7.03
C LEU A 66 -5.07 -11.32 5.71
N GLY A 67 -6.08 -12.14 5.43
CA GLY A 67 -6.09 -13.04 4.29
C GLY A 67 -5.29 -14.33 4.53
N ALA A 68 -5.08 -15.06 3.43
CA ALA A 68 -4.25 -16.26 3.43
C ALA A 68 -2.84 -15.97 3.93
N VAL A 69 -2.38 -16.76 4.91
CA VAL A 69 -1.06 -16.58 5.54
C VAL A 69 0.07 -17.18 4.72
N LEU A 70 -0.23 -18.18 3.88
CA LEU A 70 0.72 -18.91 3.05
C LEU A 70 0.04 -19.36 1.74
N ASP A 71 0.77 -19.30 0.64
CA ASP A 71 0.37 -19.82 -0.67
C ASP A 71 0.34 -21.36 -0.68
N GLY A 72 -0.73 -21.95 -1.22
CA GLY A 72 -0.95 -23.38 -1.38
C GLY A 72 -1.52 -24.11 -0.17
N VAL A 73 -1.72 -23.42 0.95
CA VAL A 73 -2.37 -23.92 2.17
C VAL A 73 -3.34 -22.89 2.74
N GLU A 74 -4.20 -22.38 1.86
CA GLU A 74 -5.25 -21.44 2.22
C GLU A 74 -6.32 -22.11 3.07
N GLU A 75 -6.79 -21.42 4.10
CA GLU A 75 -7.96 -21.81 4.87
C GLU A 75 -9.21 -21.12 4.30
N GLU A 76 -10.40 -21.66 4.60
CA GLU A 76 -11.64 -20.96 4.26
C GLU A 76 -11.68 -19.61 5.00
N ASP A 77 -11.64 -18.54 4.22
CA ASP A 77 -11.58 -17.18 4.71
C ASP A 77 -12.62 -16.34 3.98
N TYR A 78 -13.44 -15.62 4.74
CA TYR A 78 -14.55 -14.84 4.21
C TYR A 78 -14.35 -13.35 4.54
N LYS A 79 -14.17 -12.55 3.49
CA LYS A 79 -14.17 -11.09 3.56
C LYS A 79 -15.47 -10.54 2.96
N PRO A 80 -16.36 -9.92 3.76
CA PRO A 80 -17.58 -9.32 3.24
C PRO A 80 -17.29 -8.19 2.23
N GLU A 81 -18.15 -8.04 1.23
CA GLU A 81 -18.19 -6.80 0.46
C GLU A 81 -18.61 -5.63 1.35
N VAL A 82 -17.97 -4.47 1.15
CA VAL A 82 -18.18 -3.28 1.98
C VAL A 82 -18.39 -2.06 1.11
N THR A 83 -19.08 -1.08 1.67
CA THR A 83 -19.18 0.27 1.10
C THR A 83 -18.72 1.26 2.14
N TYR A 84 -17.87 2.19 1.74
CA TYR A 84 -17.43 3.30 2.56
C TYR A 84 -17.80 4.63 1.92
N ARG A 85 -18.08 5.63 2.76
CA ARG A 85 -18.19 7.02 2.37
C ARG A 85 -17.10 7.83 3.04
N ILE A 86 -16.69 8.93 2.42
CA ILE A 86 -15.77 9.90 3.00
C ILE A 86 -16.30 11.30 2.75
N ARG A 87 -16.10 12.20 3.73
CA ARG A 87 -16.33 13.63 3.59
C ARG A 87 -15.13 14.41 4.09
N ILE A 88 -14.73 15.44 3.35
CA ILE A 88 -13.59 16.30 3.63
C ILE A 88 -14.01 17.74 3.42
N ALA A 89 -13.74 18.62 4.38
CA ALA A 89 -14.12 20.03 4.31
C ALA A 89 -13.21 20.92 5.17
N ARG A 90 -13.26 22.24 4.94
CA ARG A 90 -12.69 23.25 5.85
C ARG A 90 -13.58 23.45 7.08
N ASP A 91 -14.87 23.20 6.92
CA ASP A 91 -15.88 23.27 7.98
C ASP A 91 -15.96 21.95 8.77
N PRO A 92 -15.70 21.95 10.09
CA PRO A 92 -15.78 20.74 10.92
C PRO A 92 -17.20 20.16 11.03
N GLU A 93 -18.23 20.94 10.72
CA GLU A 93 -19.62 20.46 10.69
C GLU A 93 -20.02 19.89 9.33
N PHE A 94 -19.16 19.99 8.31
CA PHE A 94 -19.38 19.51 6.94
C PHE A 94 -20.67 20.07 6.31
N LYS A 95 -20.95 21.36 6.51
CA LYS A 95 -22.11 22.07 5.91
C LYS A 95 -21.75 22.87 4.66
N SER A 96 -20.46 23.11 4.42
CA SER A 96 -19.98 23.93 3.29
C SER A 96 -18.74 23.32 2.60
N GLU A 97 -18.69 23.46 1.27
CA GLU A 97 -17.56 23.08 0.41
C GLU A 97 -17.03 21.65 0.64
N VAL A 98 -17.96 20.72 0.81
CA VAL A 98 -17.64 19.34 1.18
C VAL A 98 -17.27 18.52 -0.05
N ILE A 99 -16.09 17.91 -0.02
CA ILE A 99 -15.70 16.86 -0.95
C ILE A 99 -16.24 15.54 -0.41
N THR A 100 -17.02 14.83 -1.19
CA THR A 100 -17.55 13.51 -0.83
C THR A 100 -17.18 12.45 -1.84
N ALA A 101 -17.08 11.20 -1.38
CA ALA A 101 -16.95 10.05 -2.25
C ALA A 101 -17.48 8.78 -1.59
N GLU A 102 -17.87 7.81 -2.42
CA GLU A 102 -18.24 6.46 -2.03
C GLU A 102 -17.30 5.44 -2.67
N ARG A 103 -16.79 4.47 -1.92
CA ARG A 103 -15.81 3.48 -2.37
C ARG A 103 -16.14 2.09 -1.84
N LYS A 104 -15.73 1.04 -2.55
CA LYS A 104 -15.84 -0.36 -2.12
C LYS A 104 -14.59 -0.83 -1.35
N TRP A 105 -13.75 0.11 -0.93
CA TRP A 105 -12.46 -0.14 -0.28
C TRP A 105 -12.08 1.04 0.62
N ALA A 106 -11.19 0.80 1.58
CA ALA A 106 -10.85 1.73 2.65
C ALA A 106 -9.74 2.75 2.30
N PHE A 107 -9.80 3.31 1.08
CA PHE A 107 -8.92 4.41 0.67
C PHE A 107 -9.57 5.34 -0.36
N PHE A 108 -9.11 6.59 -0.40
CA PHE A 108 -9.61 7.61 -1.31
C PHE A 108 -8.52 8.58 -1.78
N ASN A 109 -8.53 8.84 -3.09
CA ASN A 109 -7.68 9.84 -3.75
C ASN A 109 -8.58 10.97 -4.29
N PRO A 110 -8.37 12.23 -3.87
CA PRO A 110 -9.20 13.35 -4.34
C PRO A 110 -8.90 13.84 -5.77
N PHE A 111 -7.72 13.53 -6.30
CA PHE A 111 -7.22 14.03 -7.61
C PHE A 111 -7.27 15.56 -7.79
N LYS A 112 -7.30 16.30 -6.70
CA LYS A 112 -7.38 17.77 -6.67
C LYS A 112 -6.46 18.30 -5.57
N LEU A 113 -5.74 19.39 -5.85
CA LEU A 113 -4.94 20.09 -4.86
C LEU A 113 -5.83 20.82 -3.84
N PHE A 114 -5.41 20.77 -2.58
CA PHE A 114 -6.06 21.45 -1.47
C PHE A 114 -5.33 22.75 -1.14
N GLU A 115 -6.08 23.75 -0.68
CA GLU A 115 -5.51 25.00 -0.18
C GLU A 115 -4.81 24.80 1.17
N LYS A 116 -3.82 25.66 1.46
CA LYS A 116 -3.10 25.65 2.73
C LYS A 116 -4.03 25.85 3.94
N GLY A 117 -3.63 25.29 5.08
CA GLY A 117 -4.32 25.40 6.35
C GLY A 117 -4.97 24.10 6.82
N LYS A 118 -5.95 24.24 7.72
CA LYS A 118 -6.61 23.13 8.41
C LYS A 118 -7.76 22.57 7.59
N TRP A 119 -7.86 21.25 7.55
CA TRP A 119 -8.93 20.49 6.93
C TRP A 119 -9.44 19.42 7.88
N TYR A 120 -10.75 19.15 7.82
CA TYR A 120 -11.44 18.12 8.58
C TYR A 120 -11.89 17.01 7.66
N TRP A 121 -11.87 15.78 8.15
CA TRP A 121 -12.35 14.64 7.41
C TRP A 121 -12.86 13.53 8.35
N GLN A 122 -13.73 12.70 7.80
CA GLN A 122 -14.19 11.47 8.43
C GLN A 122 -14.68 10.52 7.35
N TYR A 123 -14.70 9.24 7.67
CA TYR A 123 -15.19 8.18 6.81
C TYR A 123 -16.33 7.43 7.50
N ALA A 124 -17.17 6.76 6.73
CA ALA A 124 -18.26 5.94 7.23
C ALA A 124 -18.21 4.56 6.58
N TYR A 125 -18.47 3.53 7.36
CA TYR A 125 -18.93 2.25 6.85
C TYR A 125 -20.44 2.35 6.59
N VAL A 126 -20.90 1.85 5.45
CA VAL A 126 -22.32 1.77 5.11
C VAL A 126 -22.74 0.32 5.24
N ASP A 127 -23.67 0.04 6.16
CA ASP A 127 -24.17 -1.31 6.35
C ASP A 127 -25.15 -1.74 5.24
N LYS A 128 -25.58 -3.00 5.28
CA LYS A 128 -26.51 -3.59 4.32
C LYS A 128 -27.87 -2.88 4.24
N ASP A 129 -28.26 -2.16 5.28
CA ASP A 129 -29.53 -1.44 5.37
C ASP A 129 -29.37 0.04 4.97
N GLY A 130 -28.15 0.43 4.56
CA GLY A 130 -27.81 1.79 4.12
C GLY A 130 -27.47 2.74 5.27
N LYS A 131 -27.36 2.25 6.50
CA LYS A 131 -27.02 3.08 7.67
C LYS A 131 -25.52 3.37 7.69
N GLU A 132 -25.19 4.62 7.98
CA GLU A 132 -23.82 5.11 8.04
C GLU A 132 -23.27 5.06 9.47
N GLU A 133 -22.14 4.40 9.65
CA GLU A 133 -21.35 4.42 10.87
C GLU A 133 -20.13 5.33 10.67
N TRP A 134 -20.28 6.60 11.02
CA TRP A 134 -19.22 7.61 10.88
C TRP A 134 -18.10 7.44 11.92
N SER A 135 -16.86 7.60 11.48
CA SER A 135 -15.68 7.74 12.33
C SER A 135 -15.72 9.05 13.13
N PRO A 136 -14.91 9.20 14.18
CA PRO A 136 -14.60 10.52 14.73
C PRO A 136 -14.12 11.48 13.63
N VAL A 137 -14.39 12.77 13.83
CA VAL A 137 -13.84 13.82 12.97
C VAL A 137 -12.36 13.95 13.24
N SER A 138 -11.54 13.65 12.25
CA SER A 138 -10.10 13.90 12.27
C SER A 138 -9.76 15.17 11.50
N HIS A 139 -8.57 15.72 11.74
CA HIS A 139 -8.08 16.88 11.00
C HIS A 139 -6.63 16.74 10.58
N PHE A 140 -6.23 17.48 9.55
CA PHE A 140 -4.85 17.57 9.09
C PHE A 140 -4.52 19.00 8.64
N TYR A 141 -3.22 19.28 8.52
CA TYR A 141 -2.70 20.58 8.14
C TYR A 141 -1.91 20.48 6.84
N ILE A 142 -2.13 21.46 5.98
CA ILE A 142 -1.36 21.67 4.75
C ILE A 142 -0.50 22.92 4.95
N ASP A 143 0.81 22.70 5.00
CA ASP A 143 1.79 23.78 5.16
C ASP A 143 2.00 24.56 3.86
N GLU A 144 2.56 25.76 3.98
CA GLU A 144 2.76 26.66 2.84
C GLU A 144 3.70 26.10 1.77
N HIS A 145 4.76 25.39 2.18
CA HIS A 145 5.79 24.83 1.30
C HIS A 145 5.67 23.31 1.17
N ILE A 146 4.44 22.80 1.03
CA ILE A 146 4.20 21.37 0.87
C ILE A 146 4.56 20.86 -0.52
N ARG A 147 5.14 19.67 -0.61
CA ARG A 147 5.35 18.98 -1.88
C ARG A 147 4.02 18.66 -2.55
N THR A 148 3.87 19.00 -3.83
CA THR A 148 2.71 18.61 -4.63
C THR A 148 3.02 17.38 -5.47
N PHE A 149 2.14 16.38 -5.43
CA PHE A 149 2.17 15.23 -6.34
C PHE A 149 0.74 14.78 -6.64
N ASN A 150 0.16 15.36 -7.71
CA ASN A 150 -1.22 15.17 -8.11
C ASN A 150 -1.31 14.49 -9.48
N PRO A 151 -1.27 13.14 -9.55
CA PRO A 151 -1.51 12.43 -10.81
C PRO A 151 -2.94 12.65 -11.32
N PRO A 152 -3.21 12.44 -12.62
CA PRO A 152 -4.56 12.53 -13.17
C PRO A 152 -5.48 11.44 -12.59
N SER A 153 -6.78 11.69 -12.69
CA SER A 153 -7.81 10.70 -12.37
C SER A 153 -7.81 9.54 -13.37
N LEU A 154 -8.32 8.38 -12.96
CA LEU A 154 -8.51 7.25 -13.86
C LEU A 154 -9.42 7.62 -15.05
N GLN A 155 -10.43 8.46 -14.84
CA GLN A 155 -11.33 8.91 -15.90
C GLN A 155 -10.58 9.68 -16.99
N GLU A 156 -9.65 10.56 -16.61
CA GLU A 156 -8.80 11.29 -17.57
C GLU A 156 -7.85 10.37 -18.31
N VAL A 157 -7.28 9.36 -17.64
CA VAL A 157 -6.43 8.35 -18.27
C VAL A 157 -7.23 7.54 -19.29
N LEU A 158 -8.41 7.03 -18.90
CA LEU A 158 -9.27 6.24 -19.77
C LEU A 158 -9.81 7.03 -20.97
N ALA A 159 -10.09 8.32 -20.80
CA ALA A 159 -10.53 9.19 -21.89
C ALA A 159 -9.46 9.35 -22.98
N LYS A 160 -8.18 9.16 -22.63
CA LYS A 160 -7.03 9.27 -23.54
C LYS A 160 -6.48 7.92 -23.99
N LEU A 161 -6.93 6.82 -23.41
CA LEU A 161 -6.45 5.48 -23.76
C LEU A 161 -6.95 5.11 -25.18
N PRO A 162 -6.06 4.82 -26.14
CA PRO A 162 -6.48 4.46 -27.49
C PRO A 162 -7.30 3.18 -27.50
N LYS A 163 -8.22 3.07 -28.47
CA LYS A 163 -9.02 1.85 -28.70
C LYS A 163 -8.30 0.83 -29.57
N THR A 164 -7.33 1.28 -30.36
CA THR A 164 -6.49 0.46 -31.24
C THR A 164 -5.54 -0.39 -30.42
N HIS A 165 -5.23 -1.59 -30.92
CA HIS A 165 -4.18 -2.45 -30.39
C HIS A 165 -2.99 -2.47 -31.35
N PRO A 166 -1.75 -2.68 -30.87
CA PRO A 166 -1.33 -2.81 -29.46
C PRO A 166 -1.44 -1.50 -28.68
N ARG A 167 -1.62 -1.58 -27.35
CA ARG A 167 -1.79 -0.41 -26.47
C ARG A 167 -1.34 -0.64 -25.02
N ILE A 168 -0.63 -1.75 -24.77
CA ILE A 168 -0.15 -2.16 -23.44
C ILE A 168 1.34 -2.47 -23.51
N LEU A 169 1.77 -3.45 -24.32
CA LEU A 169 3.19 -3.73 -24.53
C LEU A 169 3.90 -2.55 -25.22
N LEU A 170 3.22 -1.95 -26.20
CA LEU A 170 3.59 -0.72 -26.87
C LEU A 170 2.33 -0.03 -27.40
N ASP A 171 2.44 1.24 -27.77
CA ASP A 171 1.37 1.96 -28.47
C ASP A 171 1.44 1.70 -29.98
N ALA A 172 0.29 1.42 -30.61
CA ALA A 172 0.18 1.16 -32.04
C ALA A 172 0.72 2.32 -32.88
N GLU A 173 0.58 3.57 -32.42
CA GLU A 173 1.10 4.75 -33.11
C GLU A 173 2.64 4.73 -33.24
N ASP A 174 3.32 4.13 -32.26
CA ASP A 174 4.78 4.03 -32.22
C ASP A 174 5.32 2.73 -32.85
N TRP A 175 4.46 1.82 -33.30
CA TRP A 175 4.86 0.46 -33.67
C TRP A 175 5.93 0.43 -34.77
N ASP A 176 5.69 1.08 -35.91
CA ASP A 176 6.65 1.08 -37.03
C ASP A 176 8.00 1.69 -36.64
N ASN A 177 7.98 2.76 -35.83
CA ASN A 177 9.19 3.39 -35.31
C ASN A 177 9.96 2.45 -34.38
N ILE A 178 9.26 1.75 -33.48
CA ILE A 178 9.85 0.74 -32.58
C ILE A 178 10.49 -0.41 -33.37
N ILE A 179 9.86 -0.87 -34.44
CA ILE A 179 10.45 -1.87 -35.34
C ILE A 179 11.72 -1.31 -35.96
N GLU A 180 11.65 -0.13 -36.57
CA GLU A 180 12.79 0.48 -37.28
C GLU A 180 14.02 0.64 -36.39
N ARG A 181 13.85 1.24 -35.20
CA ARG A 181 14.96 1.46 -34.27
C ARG A 181 15.62 0.17 -33.75
N ASN A 182 14.89 -0.94 -33.77
CA ASN A 182 15.36 -2.22 -33.23
C ASN A 182 15.91 -3.19 -34.29
N LYS A 183 15.84 -2.86 -35.59
CA LYS A 183 16.36 -3.73 -36.67
C LYS A 183 17.78 -4.22 -36.43
N ASN A 184 18.66 -3.34 -35.97
CA ASN A 184 20.08 -3.63 -35.71
C ASN A 184 20.41 -3.73 -34.21
N ASN A 185 19.40 -3.81 -33.33
CA ASN A 185 19.62 -3.92 -31.89
C ASN A 185 19.94 -5.39 -31.52
N PRO A 186 21.15 -5.71 -31.01
CA PRO A 186 21.51 -7.08 -30.64
C PRO A 186 20.65 -7.66 -29.52
N GLU A 187 20.09 -6.82 -28.64
CA GLU A 187 19.14 -7.24 -27.60
C GLU A 187 17.80 -7.66 -28.23
N ALA A 188 17.28 -6.89 -29.18
CA ALA A 188 16.06 -7.24 -29.92
C ALA A 188 16.21 -8.58 -30.67
N GLN A 189 17.40 -8.86 -31.19
CA GLN A 189 17.68 -10.13 -31.87
C GLN A 189 17.69 -11.34 -30.93
N ALA A 190 17.82 -11.14 -29.61
CA ALA A 190 17.77 -12.25 -28.66
C ALA A 190 16.36 -12.86 -28.54
N TYR A 191 15.33 -12.02 -28.63
CA TYR A 191 13.91 -12.40 -28.69
C TYR A 191 13.67 -13.35 -29.88
N ILE A 192 13.96 -12.88 -31.10
CA ILE A 192 13.81 -13.67 -32.34
C ILE A 192 14.55 -15.03 -32.24
N ARG A 193 15.82 -15.03 -31.79
CA ARG A 193 16.58 -16.28 -31.64
C ARG A 193 15.98 -17.28 -30.65
N LYS A 194 15.28 -16.80 -29.61
CA LYS A 194 14.61 -17.66 -28.64
C LYS A 194 13.28 -18.16 -29.19
N ALA A 195 12.48 -17.28 -29.79
CA ALA A 195 11.23 -17.63 -30.46
C ALA A 195 11.44 -18.67 -31.58
N ASP A 196 12.49 -18.51 -32.40
CA ASP A 196 12.82 -19.44 -33.49
C ASP A 196 13.07 -20.87 -33.00
N LYS A 197 13.65 -21.04 -31.80
CA LYS A 197 13.88 -22.36 -31.21
C LYS A 197 12.57 -23.06 -30.85
N CYS A 198 11.54 -22.29 -30.50
CA CYS A 198 10.23 -22.81 -30.10
C CYS A 198 9.42 -23.34 -31.28
N LEU A 199 9.61 -22.80 -32.51
CA LEU A 199 8.84 -23.16 -33.70
C LEU A 199 8.88 -24.67 -34.03
N ASN A 200 9.96 -25.36 -33.68
CA ASN A 200 10.14 -26.79 -33.94
C ASN A 200 10.13 -27.64 -32.67
N HIS A 201 9.74 -27.08 -31.53
CA HIS A 201 9.74 -27.76 -30.24
C HIS A 201 8.34 -27.76 -29.63
N PRO A 202 7.52 -28.78 -29.90
CA PRO A 202 6.15 -28.84 -29.38
C PRO A 202 6.16 -28.93 -27.85
N LEU A 203 5.35 -28.09 -27.21
CA LEU A 203 5.14 -28.12 -25.77
C LEU A 203 4.28 -29.34 -25.38
N LYS A 204 4.78 -30.14 -24.45
CA LYS A 204 4.07 -31.29 -23.89
C LYS A 204 3.09 -30.88 -22.78
N HIS A 205 2.26 -31.81 -22.35
CA HIS A 205 1.36 -31.57 -21.21
C HIS A 205 2.16 -31.42 -19.91
N LEU A 206 1.63 -30.63 -18.97
CA LEU A 206 2.32 -30.35 -17.69
C LEU A 206 2.69 -31.64 -16.94
N GLU A 207 1.81 -32.64 -16.94
CA GLU A 207 2.05 -33.94 -16.31
C GLU A 207 3.25 -34.73 -16.87
N GLU A 208 3.67 -34.41 -18.10
CA GLU A 208 4.82 -35.02 -18.76
C GLU A 208 6.12 -34.24 -18.49
N GLU A 209 6.01 -32.96 -18.10
CA GLU A 209 7.14 -32.04 -17.91
C GLU A 209 7.49 -31.81 -16.44
N ILE A 210 6.51 -31.89 -15.54
CA ILE A 210 6.69 -31.62 -14.11
C ILE A 210 7.39 -32.77 -13.39
N ASP A 211 8.43 -32.45 -12.61
CA ASP A 211 9.08 -33.43 -11.74
C ASP A 211 8.45 -33.41 -10.34
N THR A 212 7.61 -34.41 -10.05
CA THR A 212 6.99 -34.59 -8.73
C THR A 212 7.67 -35.66 -7.86
N THR A 213 8.81 -36.21 -8.30
CA THR A 213 9.44 -37.39 -7.67
C THR A 213 9.85 -37.17 -6.22
N GLN A 214 10.25 -35.95 -5.86
CA GLN A 214 10.55 -35.58 -4.46
C GLN A 214 9.32 -35.07 -3.72
N VAL A 215 8.40 -34.42 -4.44
CA VAL A 215 7.17 -33.84 -3.87
C VAL A 215 6.34 -34.91 -3.19
N VAL A 216 6.15 -36.07 -3.83
CA VAL A 216 5.34 -37.19 -3.30
C VAL A 216 5.89 -37.81 -2.02
N LYS A 217 7.14 -37.53 -1.64
CA LYS A 217 7.76 -38.04 -0.41
C LYS A 217 7.48 -37.17 0.81
N LEU A 218 6.98 -35.95 0.61
CA LEU A 218 6.73 -34.98 1.67
C LEU A 218 5.39 -35.26 2.36
N THR A 219 5.42 -35.46 3.67
CA THR A 219 4.24 -35.75 4.48
C THR A 219 3.65 -34.51 5.16
N ASN A 220 4.46 -33.47 5.38
CA ASN A 220 3.97 -32.19 5.86
C ASN A 220 3.28 -31.43 4.72
N ILE A 221 2.02 -31.08 4.89
CA ILE A 221 1.20 -30.48 3.83
C ILE A 221 1.76 -29.15 3.32
N VAL A 222 2.32 -28.32 4.21
CA VAL A 222 2.92 -27.03 3.84
C VAL A 222 4.15 -27.26 2.95
N GLN A 223 5.02 -28.18 3.33
CA GLN A 223 6.20 -28.54 2.53
C GLN A 223 5.80 -29.16 1.18
N TYR A 224 4.83 -30.05 1.19
CA TYR A 224 4.29 -30.69 -0.02
C TYR A 224 3.76 -29.65 -1.01
N ARG A 225 2.90 -28.73 -0.56
CA ARG A 225 2.28 -27.70 -1.41
C ARG A 225 3.31 -26.70 -1.92
N SER A 226 4.22 -26.24 -1.06
CA SER A 226 5.32 -25.36 -1.45
C SER A 226 6.24 -26.00 -2.50
N ALA A 227 6.61 -27.28 -2.31
CA ALA A 227 7.42 -27.99 -3.29
C ALA A 227 6.67 -28.18 -4.62
N LEU A 228 5.38 -28.49 -4.58
CA LEU A 228 4.56 -28.61 -5.79
C LEU A 228 4.48 -27.29 -6.57
N ILE A 229 4.25 -26.16 -5.89
CA ILE A 229 4.25 -24.82 -6.50
C ILE A 229 5.60 -24.53 -7.17
N ARG A 230 6.71 -24.86 -6.49
CA ARG A 230 8.05 -24.69 -7.07
C ARG A 230 8.22 -25.51 -8.35
N GLU A 231 7.87 -26.79 -8.34
CA GLU A 231 8.08 -27.68 -9.48
C GLU A 231 7.16 -27.33 -10.65
N SER A 232 5.92 -26.90 -10.41
CA SER A 232 5.04 -26.39 -11.46
C SER A 232 5.56 -25.07 -12.04
N ARG A 233 6.00 -24.13 -11.20
CA ARG A 233 6.55 -22.84 -11.64
C ARG A 233 7.81 -22.98 -12.49
N LYS A 234 8.67 -23.97 -12.25
CA LYS A 234 9.82 -24.20 -13.14
C LYS A 234 9.40 -24.42 -14.60
N ILE A 235 8.27 -25.07 -14.82
CA ILE A 235 7.74 -25.32 -16.16
C ILE A 235 7.01 -24.07 -16.66
N VAL A 236 6.11 -23.50 -15.86
CA VAL A 236 5.34 -22.30 -16.23
C VAL A 236 6.27 -21.13 -16.55
N ASP A 237 7.20 -20.78 -15.68
CA ASP A 237 8.12 -19.66 -15.86
C ASP A 237 9.07 -19.90 -17.06
N ARG A 238 9.45 -21.17 -17.33
CA ARG A 238 10.25 -21.53 -18.52
C ARG A 238 9.48 -21.27 -19.81
N GLU A 239 8.20 -21.64 -19.85
CA GLU A 239 7.36 -21.47 -21.03
C GLU A 239 6.82 -20.03 -21.19
N GLU A 240 6.57 -19.31 -20.10
CA GLU A 240 6.26 -17.87 -20.12
C GLU A 240 7.38 -17.12 -20.83
N ALA A 241 8.65 -17.39 -20.47
CA ALA A 241 9.78 -16.78 -21.15
C ALA A 241 9.83 -17.10 -22.66
N ASN A 242 9.30 -18.25 -23.10
CA ASN A 242 9.21 -18.61 -24.52
C ASN A 242 8.06 -17.87 -25.23
N ILE A 243 6.94 -17.61 -24.53
CA ILE A 243 5.79 -16.85 -25.04
C ILE A 243 6.12 -15.36 -25.15
N GLU A 244 6.92 -14.84 -24.22
CA GLU A 244 7.38 -13.45 -24.20
C GLU A 244 8.62 -13.20 -25.10
N ALA A 245 9.10 -14.24 -25.80
CA ALA A 245 10.26 -14.17 -26.69
C ALA A 245 9.96 -13.56 -28.07
#